data_AF-A0A838HT36-F1
#
_entry.id   AF-A0A838HT36-F1
#
_cell.length_a   1.000
_cell.length_b   1.000
_cell.length_c   1.000
_cell.angle_alpha   90.00
_cell.angle_beta   90.00
_cell.angle_gamma   90.00
#
_symmetry.space_group_name_H-M   'P 1'
#
loop_
_entity.id
_entity.type
_entity.pdbx_description
1 polymer ?
#
loop_
_entity_poly.entity_id
_entity_poly.type
_entity_poly.pdbx_seq_one_letter_code
_entity_poly.pdbx_strand_id
1 'polypeptide(L)'
;MADHTGTPRPEALDADLLSDLRGQMESERAQLRQQILRLEAFRDESWKEPRSDDDAETGSATFERERTISLAQNSRSMVARIDRALARMDAGTYGLCSNCGRPIDRDRLLALPHAGTCMDCQRRAERSR
;
A
#
# COMPACT_ATOMS: atom_id res chain seq x y z
N MET A 1 29.84 35.84 -12.23
CA MET A 1 29.83 36.10 -10.77
C MET A 1 28.39 36.45 -10.38
N ALA A 2 27.93 35.89 -9.26
CA ALA A 2 26.57 35.94 -8.66
C ALA A 2 25.47 35.21 -9.46
N ASP A 3 25.30 33.90 -9.24
CA ASP A 3 24.44 33.29 -8.21
C ASP A 3 22.95 33.28 -8.61
N HIS A 4 22.54 32.14 -9.14
CA HIS A 4 21.19 31.62 -9.04
C HIS A 4 21.39 30.11 -8.88
N THR A 5 21.83 29.74 -7.68
CA THR A 5 21.57 28.41 -7.15
C THR A 5 20.05 28.23 -7.06
N GLY A 6 19.45 27.94 -8.21
CA GLY A 6 18.10 27.43 -8.33
C GLY A 6 18.08 26.02 -7.78
N THR A 7 18.28 25.86 -6.48
CA THR A 7 17.72 24.71 -5.80
C THR A 7 16.22 24.85 -5.99
N PRO A 8 15.53 23.98 -6.75
CA PRO A 8 14.09 24.04 -6.77
C PRO A 8 13.68 23.83 -5.31
N ARG A 9 13.11 24.86 -4.70
CA ARG A 9 12.30 24.68 -3.51
C ARG A 9 11.33 23.54 -3.86
N PRO A 10 11.05 22.57 -2.97
CA PRO A 10 9.99 21.61 -3.22
C PRO A 10 8.68 22.39 -3.23
N GLU A 11 8.40 23.03 -4.36
CA GLU A 11 7.19 23.77 -4.66
C GLU A 11 6.06 22.76 -4.49
N ALA A 12 5.11 23.18 -3.66
CA ALA A 12 4.00 22.38 -3.16
C ALA A 12 3.49 21.43 -4.24
N LEU A 13 3.34 20.14 -3.91
CA LEU A 13 2.50 19.25 -4.70
C LEU A 13 1.22 20.04 -5.03
N ASP A 14 1.00 20.31 -6.32
CA ASP A 14 -0.09 21.19 -6.75
C ASP A 14 -1.40 20.70 -6.15
N ALA A 15 -2.29 21.61 -5.75
CA ALA A 15 -3.55 21.24 -5.11
C ALA A 15 -4.36 20.24 -5.99
N ASP A 16 -4.33 20.45 -7.31
CA ASP A 16 -4.89 19.53 -8.30
C ASP A 16 -4.22 18.15 -8.27
N LEU A 17 -2.89 18.09 -8.21
CA LEU A 17 -2.15 16.83 -8.12
C LEU A 17 -2.48 16.07 -6.83
N LEU A 18 -2.56 16.76 -5.70
CA LEU A 18 -2.94 16.14 -4.43
C LEU A 18 -4.38 15.59 -4.47
N SER A 19 -5.30 16.31 -5.13
CA SER A 19 -6.67 15.85 -5.33
C SER A 19 -6.73 14.61 -6.22
N ASP A 20 -5.96 14.59 -7.31
CA ASP A 20 -5.89 13.44 -8.23
C ASP A 20 -5.30 12.19 -7.55
N LEU A 21 -4.16 12.34 -6.87
CA LEU A 21 -3.52 11.27 -6.11
C LEU A 21 -4.42 10.75 -4.98
N ARG A 22 -5.14 11.66 -4.30
CA ARG A 22 -6.15 11.27 -3.31
C ARG A 22 -7.24 10.42 -3.97
N GLY A 23 -7.86 10.91 -5.03
CA GLY A 23 -8.93 10.18 -5.75
C GLY A 23 -8.48 8.80 -6.22
N GLN A 24 -7.27 8.69 -6.76
CA GLN A 24 -6.67 7.41 -7.14
C GLN A 24 -6.58 6.45 -5.94
N MET A 25 -5.99 6.91 -4.83
CA MET A 25 -5.84 6.10 -3.62
C MET A 25 -7.18 5.70 -3.01
N GLU A 26 -8.19 6.57 -3.03
CA GLU A 26 -9.53 6.25 -2.52
C GLU A 26 -10.24 5.18 -3.35
N SER A 27 -10.10 5.26 -4.67
CA SER A 27 -10.60 4.23 -5.59
C SER A 27 -9.90 2.89 -5.34
N GLU A 28 -8.57 2.89 -5.25
CA GLU A 28 -7.77 1.69 -4.96
C GLU A 28 -8.14 1.09 -3.60
N ARG A 29 -8.29 1.92 -2.56
CA ARG A 29 -8.75 1.50 -1.22
C ARG A 29 -10.10 0.81 -1.28
N ALA A 30 -11.05 1.36 -2.03
CA ALA A 30 -12.38 0.78 -2.18
C ALA A 30 -12.32 -0.59 -2.88
N GLN A 31 -11.53 -0.69 -3.96
CA GLN A 31 -11.32 -1.94 -4.69
C GLN A 31 -10.69 -3.03 -3.81
N LEU A 32 -9.64 -2.69 -3.08
CA LEU A 32 -8.96 -3.63 -2.17
C LEU A 32 -9.89 -4.08 -1.03
N ARG A 33 -10.72 -3.19 -0.49
CA ARG A 33 -11.72 -3.56 0.53
C ARG A 33 -12.76 -4.54 -0.02
N GLN A 34 -13.24 -4.34 -1.24
CA GLN A 34 -14.13 -5.30 -1.90
C GLN A 34 -13.43 -6.65 -2.15
N GLN A 35 -12.16 -6.63 -2.55
CA GLN A 35 -11.37 -7.85 -2.72
C GLN A 35 -11.21 -8.63 -1.41
N ILE A 36 -10.94 -7.94 -0.29
CA ILE A 36 -10.85 -8.56 1.04
C ILE A 36 -12.16 -9.26 1.38
N LEU A 37 -13.31 -8.57 1.24
CA LEU A 37 -14.62 -9.16 1.52
C LEU A 37 -14.87 -10.41 0.69
N ARG A 38 -14.52 -10.40 -0.60
CA ARG A 38 -14.65 -11.57 -1.48
C ARG A 38 -13.78 -12.74 -1.03
N LEU A 39 -12.52 -12.48 -0.69
CA LEU A 39 -11.59 -13.52 -0.22
C LEU A 39 -12.03 -14.09 1.14
N GLU A 40 -12.63 -13.27 2.00
CA GLU A 40 -13.17 -13.70 3.29
C GLU A 40 -14.42 -14.56 3.11
N ALA A 41 -15.33 -14.18 2.21
CA ALA A 41 -16.47 -15.02 1.84
C ALA A 41 -16.02 -16.37 1.27
N PHE A 42 -15.05 -16.36 0.33
CA PHE A 42 -14.47 -17.56 -0.26
C PHE A 42 -13.81 -18.48 0.78
N ARG A 43 -13.16 -17.88 1.76
CA ARG A 43 -12.65 -18.65 2.89
C ARG A 43 -13.82 -19.25 3.68
N ASP A 44 -14.80 -18.47 4.08
CA ASP A 44 -15.87 -18.98 4.94
C ASP A 44 -16.75 -20.06 4.25
N GLU A 45 -16.84 -20.10 2.91
CA GLU A 45 -17.45 -21.21 2.16
C GLU A 45 -16.54 -22.45 2.10
N SER A 46 -15.26 -22.30 1.76
CA SER A 46 -14.28 -23.41 1.66
C SER A 46 -14.04 -24.15 3.00
N TRP A 47 -14.36 -23.51 4.11
CA TRP A 47 -14.24 -24.09 5.45
C TRP A 47 -15.53 -24.78 5.94
N LYS A 48 -16.64 -24.66 5.21
CA LYS A 48 -17.90 -25.37 5.51
C LYS A 48 -17.96 -26.75 4.90
N GLU A 49 -17.13 -27.05 3.89
CA GLU A 49 -17.12 -28.38 3.26
C GLU A 49 -16.48 -29.41 4.19
N PRO A 50 -17.16 -30.54 4.48
CA PRO A 50 -16.61 -31.59 5.33
C PRO A 50 -15.38 -32.19 4.68
N ARG A 51 -14.33 -32.37 5.49
CA ARG A 51 -13.07 -33.00 5.07
C ARG A 51 -13.36 -34.40 4.53
N SER A 52 -13.30 -34.59 3.22
CA SER A 52 -13.21 -35.94 2.64
C SER A 52 -11.87 -36.55 3.06
N ASP A 53 -11.89 -37.80 3.53
CA ASP A 53 -10.73 -38.53 4.07
C ASP A 53 -9.75 -39.00 2.97
N ASP A 54 -9.81 -38.40 1.78
CA ASP A 54 -8.82 -38.57 0.72
C ASP A 54 -7.63 -37.62 0.97
N ASP A 55 -6.47 -38.21 1.31
CA ASP A 55 -5.23 -37.47 1.61
C ASP A 55 -4.77 -36.55 0.47
N ALA A 56 -5.15 -36.85 -0.79
CA ALA A 56 -4.82 -36.03 -1.95
C ALA A 56 -5.61 -34.70 -2.02
N GLU A 57 -6.90 -34.72 -1.65
CA GLU A 57 -7.77 -33.53 -1.62
C GLU A 57 -7.44 -32.64 -0.41
N THR A 58 -6.99 -33.25 0.70
CA THR A 58 -6.63 -32.52 1.94
C THR A 58 -5.44 -31.56 1.72
N GLY A 59 -4.45 -31.96 0.93
CA GLY A 59 -3.29 -31.10 0.60
C GLY A 59 -3.66 -29.89 -0.27
N SER A 60 -4.48 -30.11 -1.30
CA SER A 60 -4.94 -29.05 -2.22
C SER A 60 -5.81 -28.02 -1.51
N ALA A 61 -6.78 -28.47 -0.70
CA ALA A 61 -7.66 -27.60 0.08
C ALA A 61 -6.89 -26.76 1.11
N THR A 62 -5.84 -27.31 1.74
CA THR A 62 -5.00 -26.56 2.69
C THR A 62 -4.19 -25.48 1.97
N PHE A 63 -3.57 -25.80 0.84
CA PHE A 63 -2.82 -24.84 0.04
C PHE A 63 -3.69 -23.67 -0.45
N GLU A 64 -4.91 -23.95 -0.91
CA GLU A 64 -5.83 -22.91 -1.39
C GLU A 64 -6.28 -21.96 -0.28
N ARG A 65 -6.49 -22.48 0.94
CA ARG A 65 -6.78 -21.67 2.13
C ARG A 65 -5.62 -20.76 2.51
N GLU A 66 -4.40 -21.30 2.58
CA GLU A 66 -3.19 -20.52 2.88
C GLU A 66 -2.96 -19.41 1.84
N ARG A 67 -3.18 -19.73 0.57
CA ARG A 67 -3.14 -18.75 -0.53
C ARG A 67 -4.16 -17.64 -0.34
N THR A 68 -5.41 -18.00 -0.02
CA THR A 68 -6.50 -17.04 0.21
C THR A 68 -6.19 -16.12 1.41
N ILE A 69 -5.69 -16.69 2.51
CA ILE A 69 -5.26 -15.93 3.70
C ILE A 69 -4.15 -14.94 3.33
N SER A 70 -3.13 -15.39 2.60
CA SER A 70 -2.00 -14.57 2.17
C SER A 70 -2.44 -13.41 1.27
N LEU A 71 -3.34 -13.67 0.32
CA LEU A 71 -3.92 -12.62 -0.54
C LEU A 71 -4.70 -11.59 0.27
N ALA A 72 -5.55 -12.02 1.20
CA ALA A 72 -6.33 -11.11 2.04
C ALA A 72 -5.43 -10.28 2.97
N GLN A 73 -4.36 -10.86 3.52
CA GLN A 73 -3.37 -10.15 4.33
C GLN A 73 -2.61 -9.11 3.51
N ASN A 74 -2.21 -9.44 2.28
CA ASN A 74 -1.55 -8.48 1.38
C ASN A 74 -2.47 -7.30 1.04
N SER A 75 -3.73 -7.56 0.69
CA SER A 75 -4.71 -6.50 0.43
C SER A 75 -4.95 -5.62 1.66
N ARG A 76 -5.04 -6.21 2.87
CA ARG A 76 -5.15 -5.44 4.13
C ARG A 76 -3.94 -4.56 4.39
N SER A 77 -2.73 -5.08 4.18
CA SER A 77 -1.50 -4.32 4.32
C SER A 77 -1.46 -3.12 3.38
N MET A 78 -1.91 -3.33 2.13
CA MET A 78 -2.00 -2.26 1.15
C MET A 78 -3.03 -1.18 1.53
N VAL A 79 -4.24 -1.59 1.96
CA VAL A 79 -5.25 -0.65 2.50
C VAL A 79 -4.69 0.17 3.65
N ALA A 80 -3.97 -0.45 4.59
CA ALA A 80 -3.36 0.26 5.70
C ALA A 80 -2.29 1.28 5.26
N ARG A 81 -1.54 0.99 4.19
CA ARG A 81 -0.57 1.94 3.61
C ARG A 81 -1.28 3.13 2.98
N ILE A 82 -2.37 2.89 2.24
CA ILE A 82 -3.20 3.93 1.64
C ILE A 82 -3.86 4.80 2.73
N ASP A 83 -4.46 4.20 3.75
CA ASP A 83 -5.10 4.92 4.86
C ASP A 83 -4.10 5.85 5.57
N ARG A 84 -2.86 5.38 5.78
CA ARG A 84 -1.77 6.21 6.33
C ARG A 84 -1.40 7.35 5.39
N ALA A 85 -1.33 7.13 4.08
CA ALA A 85 -1.01 8.17 3.12
C ALA A 85 -2.09 9.26 3.08
N LEU A 86 -3.37 8.86 3.07
CA LEU A 86 -4.52 9.77 3.13
C LEU A 86 -4.53 10.59 4.43
N ALA A 87 -4.32 9.95 5.58
CA ALA A 87 -4.22 10.65 6.87
C ALA A 87 -3.09 11.69 6.89
N ARG A 88 -1.99 11.42 6.18
CA ARG A 88 -0.88 12.37 6.06
C ARG A 88 -1.21 13.53 5.11
N MET A 89 -2.03 13.30 4.08
CA MET A 89 -2.56 14.39 3.25
C MET A 89 -3.46 15.30 4.08
N ASP A 90 -4.32 14.73 4.93
CA ASP A 90 -5.20 15.50 5.83
C ASP A 90 -4.39 16.29 6.87
N ALA A 91 -3.30 15.72 7.38
CA ALA A 91 -2.38 16.38 8.30
C ALA A 91 -1.43 17.39 7.63
N GLY A 92 -1.43 17.52 6.30
CA GLY A 92 -0.50 18.40 5.57
C GLY A 92 0.97 17.94 5.61
N THR A 93 1.23 16.69 6.00
CA THR A 93 2.60 16.11 6.10
C THR A 93 2.90 15.11 4.99
N TYR A 94 1.99 14.97 4.02
CA TYR A 94 2.19 14.11 2.85
C TYR A 94 3.45 14.52 2.07
N GLY A 95 4.17 13.54 1.55
CA GLY A 95 5.45 13.76 0.88
C GLY A 95 6.68 13.86 1.78
N LEU A 96 6.57 13.68 3.10
CA LEU A 96 7.72 13.54 4.01
C LEU A 96 8.06 12.07 4.30
N CYS A 97 9.30 11.73 4.63
CA CYS A 97 9.66 10.37 5.02
C CYS A 97 9.26 10.13 6.48
N SER A 98 8.47 9.09 6.76
CA SER A 98 8.09 8.75 8.15
C SER A 98 9.26 8.29 9.04
N ASN A 99 10.39 7.91 8.43
CA ASN A 99 11.55 7.41 9.15
C ASN A 99 12.65 8.46 9.39
N CYS A 100 12.82 9.42 8.47
CA CYS A 100 13.89 10.41 8.56
C CYS A 100 13.44 11.86 8.37
N GLY A 101 12.15 12.10 8.16
CA GLY A 101 11.59 13.45 7.99
C GLY A 101 11.92 14.14 6.66
N ARG A 102 12.86 13.61 5.87
CA ARG A 102 13.27 14.19 4.58
C ARG A 102 12.14 14.10 3.53
N PRO A 103 12.04 15.05 2.59
CA PRO A 103 11.06 14.97 1.51
C PRO A 103 11.25 13.70 0.67
N ILE A 104 10.14 13.15 0.19
CA ILE A 104 10.07 12.03 -0.75
C ILE A 104 10.01 12.63 -2.15
N ASP A 105 10.79 12.07 -3.07
CA ASP A 105 10.82 12.52 -4.46
C ASP A 105 9.42 12.54 -5.09
N ARG A 106 9.12 13.61 -5.82
CA ARG A 106 7.83 13.78 -6.51
C ARG A 106 7.54 12.62 -7.46
N ASP A 107 8.50 12.22 -8.29
CA ASP A 107 8.35 11.10 -9.23
C ASP A 107 8.03 9.79 -8.53
N ARG A 108 8.55 9.60 -7.31
CA ARG A 108 8.22 8.43 -6.48
C ARG A 108 6.79 8.48 -5.96
N LEU A 109 6.29 9.66 -5.57
CA LEU A 109 4.89 9.81 -5.14
C LEU A 109 3.91 9.67 -6.32
N LEU A 110 4.32 10.07 -7.52
CA LEU A 110 3.55 9.83 -8.75
C LEU A 110 3.48 8.34 -9.10
N ALA A 111 4.59 7.63 -8.96
CA ALA A 111 4.64 6.19 -9.23
C ALA A 111 4.00 5.34 -8.11
N LEU A 112 4.16 5.75 -6.85
CA LEU A 112 3.69 5.05 -5.66
C LEU A 112 3.11 6.06 -4.65
N PRO A 113 1.83 6.46 -4.80
CA PRO A 113 1.19 7.48 -3.97
C PRO A 113 1.12 7.11 -2.49
N HIS A 114 1.03 5.82 -2.19
CA HIS A 114 0.99 5.29 -0.82
C HIS A 114 2.39 5.11 -0.19
N ALA A 115 3.46 5.62 -0.80
CA ALA A 115 4.82 5.50 -0.29
C ALA A 115 5.04 6.36 0.97
N GLY A 116 5.31 5.71 2.10
CA GLY A 116 5.54 6.38 3.39
C GLY A 116 7.00 6.79 3.66
N THR A 117 7.96 6.24 2.91
CA THR A 117 9.41 6.39 3.17
C THR A 117 10.17 6.78 1.91
N CYS A 118 11.28 7.53 2.08
CA CYS A 118 12.20 7.87 1.00
C CYS A 118 12.99 6.64 0.51
N MET A 119 13.57 6.74 -0.70
CA MET A 119 14.34 5.66 -1.32
C MET A 119 15.51 5.17 -0.44
N ASP A 120 16.24 6.07 0.22
CA ASP A 120 17.33 5.67 1.10
C ASP A 120 16.85 4.84 2.30
N CYS A 121 15.74 5.25 2.92
CA CYS A 121 15.15 4.52 4.03
C CYS A 121 14.59 3.17 3.57
N GLN A 122 13.98 3.11 2.38
CA GLN A 122 13.54 1.85 1.80
C GLN A 122 14.73 0.91 1.56
N ARG A 123 15.79 1.37 0.88
CA ARG A 123 16.99 0.56 0.61
C ARG A 123 17.65 0.05 1.89
N ARG A 124 17.65 0.84 2.96
CA ARG A 124 18.18 0.42 4.27
C ARG A 124 17.32 -0.69 4.89
N ALA A 125 16.00 -0.55 4.85
CA ALA A 125 15.08 -1.55 5.38
C ALA A 125 15.16 -2.88 4.60
N GLU A 126 15.33 -2.82 3.28
CA GLU A 126 15.50 -4.00 2.41
C GLU A 126 16.81 -4.76 2.69
N ARG A 127 17.88 -4.05 3.08
CA ARG A 127 19.17 -4.66 3.44
C ARG A 127 19.17 -5.34 4.80
N SER A 128 18.24 -4.97 5.67
CA SER A 128 18.11 -5.49 7.03
C SER A 128 17.03 -6.57 7.16
N ARG A 129 16.43 -6.99 6.05
CA ARG A 129 15.34 -7.97 6.00
C ARG A 129 15.84 -9.33 5.54
#